data_AF-W9GG83-F1
#
_entry.id   AF-W9GG83-F1
#
_cell.length_a   1.000
_cell.length_b   1.000
_cell.length_c   1.000
_cell.angle_alpha   90.00
_cell.angle_beta   90.00
_cell.angle_gamma   90.00
#
_symmetry.space_group_name_H-M   'P 1'
#
loop_
_entity.id
_entity.type
_entity.pdbx_description
1 polymer ?
#
loop_
_entity_poly.entity_id
_entity_poly.type
_entity_poly.pdbx_seq_one_letter_code
_entity_poly.pdbx_strand_id
1 'polypeptide(L)'
;MGRFTLEAAISGPHSVAPSFAETDWDAVVTLYGALAQVWRSPSVTVAHLAARMHRALADGDAPELRHVENELLELEASAAAYARRDARLALADLAWRTGLREQAAQRYRALADELTAEPLRRFCQRRAGDPAGWGA
;
A
#
# COMPACT_ATOMS: atom_id res chain seq x y z
N MET A 1 -8.37 22.73 6.97
CA MET A 1 -7.26 22.05 7.65
C MET A 1 -6.04 22.05 6.74
N GLY A 2 -4.83 22.20 7.29
CA GLY A 2 -3.60 22.12 6.50
C GLY A 2 -3.11 20.68 6.35
N ARG A 3 -2.13 20.44 5.46
CA ARG A 3 -1.57 19.10 5.17
C ARG A 3 -1.19 18.33 6.43
N PHE A 4 -0.47 18.96 7.36
CA PHE A 4 0.07 18.31 8.55
C PHE A 4 -1.03 17.91 9.54
N THR A 5 -2.12 18.68 9.59
CA THR A 5 -3.29 18.34 10.40
C THR A 5 -3.99 17.10 9.83
N LEU A 6 -4.07 16.97 8.50
CA LEU A 6 -4.65 15.81 7.84
C LEU A 6 -3.76 14.57 8.01
N GLU A 7 -2.45 14.71 7.86
CA GLU A 7 -1.49 13.62 8.13
C GLU A 7 -1.57 13.13 9.57
N ALA A 8 -1.67 14.05 10.55
CA ALA A 8 -1.88 13.70 11.95
C ALA A 8 -3.22 12.98 12.15
N ALA A 9 -4.29 13.43 11.49
CA ALA A 9 -5.59 12.78 11.57
C ALA A 9 -5.58 11.36 10.98
N ILE A 10 -4.84 11.12 9.89
CA ILE A 10 -4.66 9.78 9.29
C ILE A 10 -3.99 8.81 10.26
N SER A 11 -3.05 9.29 11.09
CA SER A 11 -2.42 8.46 12.12
C SER A 11 -3.40 7.99 13.20
N GLY A 12 -4.50 8.72 13.43
CA GLY A 12 -5.47 8.44 14.48
C GLY A 12 -6.11 7.06 14.37
N PRO A 13 -6.83 6.74 13.27
CA PRO A 13 -7.43 5.42 13.05
C PRO A 13 -6.47 4.26 13.24
N HIS A 14 -5.23 4.39 12.75
CA HIS A 14 -4.21 3.34 12.91
C HIS A 14 -3.76 3.14 14.36
N SER A 15 -3.80 4.19 15.18
CA SER A 15 -3.26 4.17 16.55
C SER A 15 -4.25 3.58 17.56
N VAL A 16 -5.54 3.61 17.25
CA VAL A 16 -6.62 3.11 18.14
C VAL A 16 -7.15 1.74 17.71
N ALA A 17 -6.82 1.29 16.50
CA ALA A 17 -7.26 0.01 15.99
C ALA A 17 -6.59 -1.15 16.76
N PRO A 18 -7.36 -2.15 17.25
CA PRO A 18 -6.79 -3.33 17.92
C PRO A 18 -5.88 -4.15 17.00
N SER A 19 -6.13 -4.11 15.70
CA SER A 19 -5.31 -4.73 14.67
C SER A 19 -5.39 -3.95 13.36
N PHE A 20 -4.48 -4.24 12.44
CA PHE A 20 -4.51 -3.63 11.10
C PHE A 20 -5.82 -3.93 10.35
N ALA A 21 -6.36 -5.14 10.52
CA ALA A 21 -7.61 -5.55 9.89
C ALA A 21 -8.82 -4.78 10.44
N GLU A 22 -8.74 -4.32 11.70
CA GLU A 22 -9.78 -3.56 12.40
C GLU A 22 -9.56 -2.05 12.34
N THR A 23 -8.68 -1.57 11.45
CA THR A 23 -8.54 -0.13 11.19
C THR A 23 -9.84 0.39 10.57
N ASP A 24 -10.30 1.57 11.01
CA ASP A 24 -11.40 2.30 10.36
C ASP A 24 -10.92 2.82 8.99
N TRP A 25 -11.03 1.95 7.98
CA TRP A 25 -10.58 2.25 6.63
C TRP A 25 -11.44 3.31 5.94
N ASP A 26 -12.71 3.45 6.30
CA ASP A 26 -13.58 4.51 5.78
C ASP A 26 -13.09 5.89 6.22
N ALA A 27 -12.72 6.04 7.48
CA ALA A 27 -12.10 7.26 7.99
C ALA A 27 -10.77 7.54 7.26
N VAL A 28 -9.91 6.54 7.10
CA VAL A 28 -8.61 6.68 6.43
C VAL A 28 -8.78 7.10 4.96
N VAL A 29 -9.69 6.47 4.21
CA VAL A 29 -10.00 6.83 2.81
C VAL A 29 -10.50 8.27 2.73
N THR A 30 -11.43 8.65 3.60
CA THR A 30 -11.99 10.02 3.65
C THR A 30 -10.89 11.06 3.90
N LEU A 31 -9.99 10.78 4.85
CA LEU A 31 -8.89 11.68 5.20
C LEU A 31 -7.86 11.81 4.07
N TYR A 32 -7.51 10.72 3.40
CA TYR A 32 -6.64 10.78 2.21
C TYR A 32 -7.29 11.52 1.05
N GLY A 33 -8.61 11.36 0.84
CA GLY A 33 -9.37 12.14 -0.13
C GLY A 33 -9.27 13.64 0.15
N ALA A 34 -9.41 14.05 1.41
CA ALA A 34 -9.21 15.44 1.83
C ALA A 34 -7.75 15.90 1.65
N LEU A 35 -6.77 15.05 1.99
CA LEU A 35 -5.35 15.36 1.82
C LEU A 35 -5.00 15.57 0.34
N ALA A 36 -5.54 14.76 -0.57
CA ALA A 36 -5.31 14.89 -2.00
C ALA A 36 -5.81 16.23 -2.58
N GLN A 37 -6.86 16.82 -1.99
CA GLN A 37 -7.35 18.15 -2.40
C GLN A 37 -6.38 19.27 -2.00
N VAL A 38 -5.74 19.15 -0.84
CA VAL A 38 -4.83 20.16 -0.29
C VAL A 38 -3.39 19.96 -0.77
N TRP A 39 -2.99 18.71 -1.04
CA TRP A 39 -1.65 18.34 -1.50
C TRP A 39 -1.71 17.23 -2.55
N ARG A 40 -1.61 17.64 -3.82
CA ARG A 40 -1.62 16.76 -4.99
C ARG A 40 -0.25 16.11 -5.24
N SER A 41 0.19 15.27 -4.31
CA SER A 41 1.43 14.49 -4.45
C SER A 41 1.15 13.09 -4.99
N PRO A 42 2.01 12.55 -5.90
CA PRO A 42 1.93 11.15 -6.31
C PRO A 42 1.92 10.15 -5.14
N SER A 43 2.66 10.44 -4.06
CA SER A 43 2.65 9.60 -2.85
C SER A 43 1.29 9.60 -2.15
N VAL A 44 0.59 10.74 -2.14
CA VAL A 44 -0.75 10.84 -1.56
C VAL A 44 -1.74 10.05 -2.40
N THR A 45 -1.62 10.09 -3.73
CA THR A 45 -2.44 9.26 -4.63
C THR A 45 -2.26 7.77 -4.35
N VAL A 46 -1.02 7.29 -4.30
CA VAL A 46 -0.74 5.87 -4.01
C VAL A 46 -1.25 5.48 -2.62
N ALA A 47 -1.03 6.32 -1.60
CA ALA A 47 -1.49 6.04 -0.24
C ALA A 47 -3.03 5.99 -0.14
N HIS A 48 -3.73 6.87 -0.87
CA HIS A 48 -5.18 6.86 -0.96
C HIS A 48 -5.70 5.57 -1.63
N LEU A 49 -5.06 5.13 -2.72
CA LEU A 49 -5.39 3.87 -3.39
C LEU A 49 -5.15 2.67 -2.46
N ALA A 50 -4.04 2.64 -1.71
CA ALA A 50 -3.78 1.60 -0.73
C ALA A 50 -4.85 1.56 0.39
N ALA A 51 -5.33 2.73 0.85
CA ALA A 51 -6.44 2.78 1.81
C ALA A 51 -7.74 2.23 1.22
N ARG A 52 -8.09 2.61 -0.02
CA ARG A 52 -9.27 2.10 -0.74
C ARG A 52 -9.19 0.58 -0.96
N MET A 53 -8.00 0.08 -1.28
CA MET A 53 -7.73 -1.37 -1.38
C MET A 53 -8.05 -2.08 -0.08
N HIS A 54 -7.57 -1.58 1.07
CA HIS A 54 -7.82 -2.23 2.36
C HIS A 54 -9.30 -2.18 2.77
N ARG A 55 -9.99 -1.06 2.52
CA ARG A 55 -11.45 -0.99 2.68
C ARG A 55 -12.15 -2.05 1.83
N ALA A 56 -11.84 -2.10 0.53
CA ALA A 56 -12.48 -3.03 -0.39
C ALA A 56 -12.17 -4.50 -0.07
N LEU A 57 -10.99 -4.81 0.48
CA LEU A 57 -10.67 -6.14 1.01
C LEU A 57 -11.50 -6.49 2.25
N ALA A 58 -11.77 -5.54 3.14
CA ALA A 58 -12.61 -5.74 4.31
C ALA A 58 -14.08 -5.98 3.93
N ASP A 59 -14.57 -5.23 2.94
CA ASP A 59 -15.96 -5.30 2.47
C ASP A 59 -16.21 -6.43 1.46
N GLY A 60 -15.15 -7.02 0.91
CA GLY A 60 -15.26 -7.98 -0.20
C GLY A 60 -15.66 -7.34 -1.54
N ASP A 61 -15.41 -6.04 -1.72
CA ASP A 61 -15.76 -5.27 -2.92
C ASP A 61 -14.77 -5.55 -4.07
N ALA A 62 -15.01 -6.65 -4.78
CA ALA A 62 -14.19 -7.07 -5.91
C ALA A 62 -14.15 -6.07 -7.09
N PRO A 63 -15.25 -5.38 -7.46
CA PRO A 63 -15.21 -4.29 -8.43
C PRO A 63 -14.24 -3.16 -8.05
N GLU A 64 -14.31 -2.66 -6.82
CA GLU A 64 -13.41 -1.60 -6.33
C GLU A 64 -11.96 -2.09 -6.28
N LEU A 65 -11.70 -3.33 -5.88
CA LEU A 65 -10.36 -3.91 -5.90
C LEU A 65 -9.74 -3.91 -7.29
N ARG A 66 -10.50 -4.31 -8.32
CA ARG A 66 -10.03 -4.29 -9.71
C ARG A 66 -9.74 -2.86 -10.20
N HIS A 67 -10.59 -1.91 -9.81
CA HIS A 67 -10.39 -0.52 -10.17
C HIS A 67 -9.10 0.05 -9.53
N VAL A 68 -8.91 -0.18 -8.23
CA VAL A 68 -7.68 0.22 -7.52
C VAL A 68 -6.45 -0.46 -8.09
N GLU A 69 -6.51 -1.76 -8.42
CA GLU A 69 -5.40 -2.47 -9.07
C GLU A 69 -4.99 -1.81 -10.39
N ASN A 70 -5.97 -1.44 -11.24
CA ASN A 70 -5.70 -0.76 -12.51
C ASN A 70 -5.04 0.61 -12.30
N GLU A 71 -5.56 1.43 -11.37
CA GLU A 71 -4.94 2.74 -11.07
C GLU A 71 -3.50 2.58 -10.55
N LEU A 72 -3.23 1.56 -9.74
CA LEU A 72 -1.88 1.27 -9.25
C LEU A 72 -0.94 0.81 -10.38
N LEU A 73 -1.42 0.03 -11.34
CA LEU A 73 -0.65 -0.38 -12.52
C LEU A 73 -0.29 0.82 -13.42
N GLU A 74 -1.21 1.78 -13.58
CA GLU A 74 -0.94 3.02 -14.32
C GLU A 74 0.15 3.86 -13.64
N LEU A 75 0.12 3.95 -12.30
CA LEU A 75 1.14 4.62 -11.51
C LEU A 75 2.48 3.89 -11.55
N GLU A 76 2.50 2.55 -11.52
CA GLU A 76 3.72 1.76 -11.70
C GLU A 76 4.39 2.10 -13.05
N ALA A 77 3.61 2.22 -14.13
CA ALA A 77 4.13 2.50 -15.46
C ALA A 77 4.68 3.94 -15.60
N SER A 78 4.01 4.93 -15.02
CA SER A 78 4.22 6.34 -15.40
C SER A 78 4.69 7.28 -14.29
N ALA A 79 4.53 6.92 -13.01
CA ALA A 79 4.81 7.83 -11.90
C ALA A 79 6.32 8.05 -11.67
N ALA A 80 6.63 9.08 -10.89
CA ALA A 80 7.99 9.32 -10.37
C ALA A 80 8.49 8.11 -9.58
N ALA A 81 9.81 7.89 -9.54
CA ALA A 81 10.42 6.67 -9.01
C ALA A 81 9.94 6.26 -7.61
N TYR A 82 9.76 7.22 -6.70
CA TYR A 82 9.27 6.95 -5.35
C TYR A 82 7.82 6.43 -5.35
N ALA A 83 6.91 7.08 -6.10
CA ALA A 83 5.51 6.69 -6.18
C ALA A 83 5.32 5.39 -6.97
N ARG A 84 6.13 5.18 -8.02
CA ARG A 84 6.20 3.90 -8.73
C ARG A 84 6.55 2.76 -7.78
N ARG A 85 7.57 2.94 -6.93
CA ARG A 85 7.98 1.95 -5.93
C ARG A 85 6.84 1.68 -4.93
N ASP A 86 6.19 2.73 -4.43
CA ASP A 86 5.10 2.59 -3.46
C ASP A 86 3.88 1.88 -4.10
N ALA A 87 3.58 2.15 -5.39
CA ALA A 87 2.55 1.44 -6.15
C ALA A 87 2.88 -0.05 -6.33
N ARG A 88 4.14 -0.37 -6.63
CA ARG A 88 4.63 -1.76 -6.71
C ARG A 88 4.47 -2.50 -5.39
N LEU A 89 4.74 -1.86 -4.26
CA LEU A 89 4.52 -2.42 -2.93
C LEU A 89 3.03 -2.70 -2.68
N ALA A 90 2.14 -1.77 -3.04
CA ALA A 90 0.70 -1.95 -2.91
C ALA A 90 0.18 -3.11 -3.78
N LEU A 91 0.64 -3.22 -5.04
CA LEU A 91 0.30 -4.35 -5.93
C LEU A 91 0.81 -5.70 -5.40
N ALA A 92 2.00 -5.73 -4.81
CA ALA A 92 2.54 -6.92 -4.17
C ALA A 92 1.72 -7.34 -2.93
N ASP A 93 1.26 -6.37 -2.13
CA ASP A 93 0.40 -6.66 -0.98
C ASP A 93 -1.01 -7.09 -1.40
N LEU A 94 -1.59 -6.46 -2.43
CA LEU A 94 -2.86 -6.89 -3.01
C LEU A 94 -2.82 -8.36 -3.43
N ALA A 95 -1.86 -8.73 -4.27
CA ALA A 95 -1.68 -10.10 -4.74
C ALA A 95 -1.49 -11.08 -3.59
N TRP A 96 -0.76 -10.68 -2.53
CA TRP A 96 -0.55 -11.52 -1.36
C TRP A 96 -1.84 -11.75 -0.57
N ARG A 97 -2.65 -10.70 -0.39
CA ARG A 97 -3.92 -10.73 0.36
C ARG A 97 -5.04 -11.45 -0.39
N THR A 98 -5.05 -11.40 -1.72
CA THR A 98 -6.02 -12.12 -2.56
C THR A 98 -5.61 -13.55 -2.87
N GLY A 99 -4.48 -14.03 -2.35
CA GLY A 99 -4.04 -15.42 -2.48
C GLY A 99 -3.23 -15.73 -3.75
N LEU A 100 -2.90 -14.73 -4.57
CA LEU A 100 -2.04 -14.85 -5.76
C LEU A 100 -0.56 -14.94 -5.34
N ARG A 101 -0.20 -16.00 -4.61
CA ARG A 101 1.07 -16.13 -3.89
C ARG A 101 2.30 -16.10 -4.79
N GLU A 102 2.28 -16.78 -5.93
CA GLU A 102 3.43 -16.77 -6.86
C GLU A 102 3.66 -15.37 -7.44
N GLN A 103 2.56 -14.71 -7.83
CA GLN A 103 2.60 -13.36 -8.38
C GLN A 103 3.09 -12.35 -7.34
N ALA A 104 2.60 -12.45 -6.10
CA ALA A 104 3.09 -11.66 -4.98
C ALA A 104 4.59 -11.90 -4.75
N ALA A 105 5.01 -13.17 -4.75
CA ALA A 105 6.40 -13.53 -4.51
C ALA A 105 7.36 -12.98 -5.56
N GLN A 106 6.96 -13.01 -6.84
CA GLN A 106 7.74 -12.39 -7.92
C GLN A 106 7.88 -10.88 -7.74
N ARG A 107 6.78 -10.17 -7.43
CA ARG A 107 6.81 -8.73 -7.18
C ARG A 107 7.70 -8.36 -5.99
N TYR A 108 7.58 -9.09 -4.89
CA TYR A 108 8.39 -8.86 -3.70
C TYR A 108 9.88 -9.15 -3.95
N ARG A 109 10.23 -10.19 -4.71
CA ARG A 109 11.62 -10.46 -5.10
C ARG A 109 12.21 -9.30 -5.91
N ALA A 110 11.52 -8.87 -6.96
CA ALA A 110 11.97 -7.74 -7.77
C ALA A 110 12.16 -6.45 -6.94
N LEU A 111 11.26 -6.19 -5.99
CA LEU A 111 11.42 -5.08 -5.05
C LEU A 111 12.65 -5.25 -4.13
N ALA A 112 12.89 -6.46 -3.60
CA ALA A 112 14.01 -6.73 -2.72
C ALA A 112 15.37 -6.51 -3.42
N ASP A 113 15.46 -6.80 -4.72
CA ASP A 113 16.69 -6.63 -5.52
C ASP A 113 17.04 -5.14 -5.74
N GLU A 114 16.05 -4.26 -5.74
CA GLU A 114 16.22 -2.82 -5.99
C GLU A 114 16.32 -1.98 -4.71
N LEU A 115 15.76 -2.46 -3.59
CA LEU A 115 15.66 -1.71 -2.34
C LEU A 115 16.99 -1.66 -1.59
N THR A 116 17.48 -0.45 -1.32
CA THR A 116 18.66 -0.22 -0.48
C THR A 116 18.35 -0.16 1.02
N ALA A 117 17.09 0.11 1.39
CA ALA A 117 16.65 0.17 2.78
C ALA A 117 16.49 -1.25 3.36
N GLU A 118 17.47 -1.67 4.17
CA GLU A 118 17.57 -3.03 4.70
C GLU A 118 16.29 -3.55 5.39
N PRO A 119 15.58 -2.78 6.24
CA PRO A 119 14.33 -3.26 6.84
C PRO A 119 13.25 -3.60 5.82
N LEU A 120 13.12 -2.78 4.77
CA LEU A 120 12.12 -2.96 3.72
C LEU A 120 12.52 -4.09 2.77
N ARG A 121 13.81 -4.21 2.45
CA ARG A 121 14.36 -5.34 1.69
C ARG A 121 14.08 -6.68 2.39
N ARG A 122 14.37 -6.79 3.69
CA ARG A 122 14.05 -8.02 4.47
C ARG A 122 12.56 -8.31 4.51
N PHE A 123 11.73 -7.27 4.66
CA PHE A 123 10.28 -7.44 4.58
C PHE A 123 9.85 -8.06 3.25
N CYS A 124 10.36 -7.53 2.13
CA CYS A 124 10.10 -8.06 0.80
C CYS A 124 10.60 -9.50 0.65
N GLN A 125 11.83 -9.81 1.07
CA GLN A 125 12.38 -11.19 1.03
C GLN A 125 11.51 -12.19 1.80
N ARG A 126 11.10 -11.84 3.03
CA ARG A 126 10.18 -12.69 3.82
C ARG A 126 8.85 -12.90 3.11
N ARG A 127 8.25 -11.84 2.55
CA ARG A 127 7.00 -11.93 1.80
C ARG A 127 7.15 -12.69 0.48
N ALA A 128 8.34 -12.71 -0.11
CA ALA A 128 8.66 -13.49 -1.30
C ALA A 128 8.84 -14.99 -1.04
N GLY A 129 8.85 -15.42 0.23
CA GLY A 129 9.15 -16.79 0.61
C GLY A 129 10.63 -17.16 0.49
N ASP A 130 11.52 -16.16 0.49
CA ASP A 130 12.96 -16.38 0.44
C ASP A 130 13.49 -16.84 1.82
N PRO A 131 14.10 -18.04 1.94
CA PRO A 131 14.67 -18.54 3.18
C PRO A 131 15.79 -17.64 3.75
N ALA A 132 16.38 -16.73 2.97
CA ALA A 132 17.34 -15.74 3.47
C ALA A 132 16.77 -14.77 4.52
N GLY A 133 15.44 -14.71 4.69
CA GLY A 133 14.77 -13.92 5.73
C GLY A 133 14.79 -14.51 7.14
N TRP A 134 15.33 -15.74 7.30
CA TRP A 134 15.44 -16.49 8.57
C TRP A 134 16.88 -16.58 9.10
N GLY A 135 17.68 -15.52 8.91
CA GLY A 135 19.04 -15.42 9.44
C GLY A 135 19.28 -14.09 10.13
N ALA A 136 19.13 -14.07 11.45
CA ALA A 136 19.78 -13.13 12.36
C ALA A 136 20.44 -13.97 13.47
#